data_AF-A0A367WT08-F1
#
_entry.id   AF-A0A367WT08-F1
#
_cell.length_a   1.000
_cell.length_b   1.000
_cell.length_c   1.000
_cell.angle_alpha   90.00
_cell.angle_beta   90.00
_cell.angle_gamma   90.00
#
_symmetry.space_group_name_H-M   'P 1'
#
loop_
_entity.id
_entity.type
_entity.pdbx_description
1 polymer ?
#
loop_
_entity_poly.entity_id
_entity_poly.type
_entity_poly.pdbx_seq_one_letter_code
_entity_poly.pdbx_strand_id
1 'polypeptide(L)' 'MKIRFQGIYTIDEFIQAMLEQREHFRELGIKHIRNANLYYQPVDEYGDPVTPRYRNGDPIEGWKDRGPYKSAASDFGL' A
#
# COMPACT_ATOMS: atom_id res chain seq x y z
N MET A 1 12.90 2.19 -9.85
CA MET A 1 13.41 2.27 -8.46
C MET A 1 12.74 1.17 -7.63
N LYS A 2 13.44 0.60 -6.65
CA LYS A 2 12.91 -0.47 -5.78
C LYS A 2 13.22 -0.14 -4.33
N ILE A 3 12.22 -0.25 -3.47
CA ILE A 3 12.34 -0.14 -2.00
C ILE A 3 11.99 -1.51 -1.43
N ARG A 4 12.71 -1.94 -0.39
CA ARG A 4 12.44 -3.19 0.33
C ARG A 4 12.29 -2.87 1.81
N PHE A 5 11.12 -3.18 2.37
CA PHE A 5 10.88 -3.21 3.81
C PHE A 5 11.28 -4.59 4.34
N GLN A 6 11.95 -4.67 5.49
CA GLN A 6 12.46 -5.91 6.06
C GLN A 6 11.98 -6.06 7.51
N GLY A 7 11.18 -7.10 7.78
CA GLY A 7 10.63 -7.38 9.10
C GLY A 7 9.20 -7.89 9.03
N ILE A 8 8.67 -8.26 10.19
CA ILE A 8 7.23 -8.45 10.40
C ILE A 8 6.71 -7.11 10.90
N TYR A 9 5.67 -6.62 10.26
CA TYR A 9 5.02 -5.36 10.61
C TYR A 9 3.54 -5.63 10.82
N THR A 10 2.96 -4.96 11.80
CA THR A 10 1.53 -4.67 11.75
C THR A 10 1.21 -3.78 10.54
N ILE A 11 -0.06 -3.73 10.14
CA ILE A 11 -0.47 -2.85 9.03
C ILE A 11 -0.17 -1.39 9.35
N ASP A 12 -0.35 -0.96 10.60
CA ASP A 12 -0.09 0.42 11.01
C ASP A 12 1.39 0.78 10.93
N GLU A 13 2.28 -0.09 11.40
CA GLU A 13 3.74 0.11 11.28
C GLU A 13 4.18 0.15 9.81
N PHE A 14 3.61 -0.72 8.97
CA PHE A 14 3.94 -0.75 7.55
C PHE A 14 3.50 0.54 6.85
N ILE A 15 2.31 1.04 7.14
CA ILE A 15 1.83 2.32 6.59
C ILE A 15 2.69 3.49 7.09
N GLN A 16 3.06 3.50 8.37
CA GLN A 16 3.99 4.50 8.91
C GLN A 16 5.33 4.48 8.16
N ALA A 17 5.94 3.30 7.98
CA ALA A 17 7.18 3.15 7.24
C ALA A 17 7.06 3.60 5.77
N MET A 18 5.90 3.37 5.13
CA MET A 18 5.62 3.89 3.79
C MET A 18 5.51 5.42 3.75
N LEU A 19 4.90 6.04 4.77
CA LEU A 19 4.78 7.50 4.86
C LEU A 19 6.13 8.17 5.03
N GLU A 20 7.06 7.56 5.77
CA GLU A 20 8.43 8.07 5.96
C GLU A 20 9.23 8.11 4.65
N GLN A 21 8.92 7.23 3.67
CA GLN A 21 9.54 7.28 2.34
C GLN A 21 9.29 8.60 1.59
N ARG A 22 8.28 9.37 2.00
CA ARG A 22 7.99 10.70 1.44
C ARG A 22 9.19 11.63 1.54
N GLU A 23 9.91 11.62 2.67
CA GLU A 23 11.07 12.50 2.85
C GLU A 23 12.23 12.06 1.95
N HIS A 24 12.47 10.75 1.81
CA HIS A 24 13.44 10.25 0.84
C HIS A 24 13.12 10.62 -0.61
N PHE A 25 11.83 10.59 -1.01
CA PHE A 25 11.45 11.06 -2.34
C PHE A 25 11.75 12.56 -2.52
N ARG A 26 11.53 13.37 -1.49
CA ARG A 26 11.85 14.81 -1.52
C ARG A 26 13.35 15.06 -1.63
N GLU A 27 14.15 14.37 -0.81
CA GLU A 27 15.62 14.46 -0.82
C GLU A 27 16.21 14.10 -2.20
N LEU A 28 15.65 13.08 -2.84
CA LEU A 28 16.07 12.63 -4.18
C LEU A 28 15.46 13.46 -5.32
N GLY A 29 14.64 14.48 -5.01
CA GLY A 29 14.00 15.34 -6.00
C GLY A 29 12.90 14.65 -6.83
N ILE A 30 12.38 13.50 -6.39
CA ILE A 30 11.35 12.74 -7.08
C ILE A 30 9.98 13.38 -6.84
N LYS A 31 9.42 14.02 -7.88
CA LYS A 31 8.14 14.73 -7.80
C LYS A 31 6.95 13.95 -8.36
N HIS A 32 7.19 13.04 -9.29
CA HIS A 32 6.14 12.29 -9.99
C HIS A 32 6.55 10.83 -10.19
N ILE A 33 5.59 9.92 -10.06
CA ILE A 33 5.75 8.48 -10.30
C ILE A 33 4.66 8.05 -11.29
N ARG A 34 5.03 7.24 -12.29
CA ARG A 34 4.09 6.60 -13.20
C ARG A 34 3.86 5.16 -12.77
N ASN A 35 2.70 4.90 -12.17
CA ASN A 35 2.28 3.60 -11.62
C ASN A 35 3.19 3.09 -10.49
N ALA A 36 2.59 2.42 -9.50
CA ALA A 36 3.31 1.70 -8.47
C ALA A 36 2.53 0.43 -8.14
N ASN A 37 3.24 -0.67 -7.93
CA ASN A 37 2.66 -1.93 -7.46
C ASN A 37 3.24 -2.23 -6.08
N LEU A 38 2.39 -2.66 -5.16
CA LEU A 38 2.77 -3.05 -3.81
C LEU A 38 2.57 -4.56 -3.69
N TYR A 39 3.65 -5.28 -3.41
CA TYR A 39 3.62 -6.73 -3.21
C TYR A 39 4.07 -7.02 -1.79
N TYR A 40 3.24 -7.75 -1.05
CA TYR A 40 3.51 -8.18 0.32
C TYR A 40 2.85 -9.54 0.56
N GLN A 41 3.41 -10.28 1.51
CA GLN A 41 2.83 -11.53 2.01
C GLN A 41 2.17 -11.22 3.35
N PRO A 42 0.84 -11.35 3.48
CA PRO A 42 0.19 -11.30 4.78
C PRO A 42 0.72 -12.43 5.65
N VAL A 43 1.05 -12.10 6.90
CA VAL A 43 1.51 -13.03 7.93
C VAL A 43 0.77 -12.73 9.23
N ASP A 44 0.77 -13.69 10.16
CA ASP A 44 0.34 -13.45 11.53
C ASP A 44 1.45 -12.83 12.40
N GLU A 45 1.22 -12.72 13.71
CA GLU A 45 2.16 -12.14 14.67
C GLU A 45 3.49 -12.92 14.81
N TYR A 46 3.51 -14.20 14.43
CA TYR A 46 4.69 -15.06 14.47
C TYR A 46 5.43 -15.11 13.13
N GLY A 47 4.84 -14.55 12.07
CA GLY A 47 5.39 -14.54 10.73
C GLY A 47 4.90 -15.70 9.86
N ASP A 48 3.91 -16.46 10.32
CA ASP A 48 3.34 -17.56 9.55
C ASP A 48 2.44 -17.01 8.44
N PRO A 49 2.53 -17.52 7.18
CA PRO A 49 1.76 -16.99 6.06
C PRO A 49 0.25 -17.11 6.25
N VAL A 50 -0.46 -16.02 5.98
CA VAL A 50 -1.93 -15.96 5.99
C VAL A 50 -2.45 -15.67 4.59
N THR A 51 -3.55 -16.32 4.20
CA THR A 51 -4.28 -16.02 2.95
C THR A 51 -5.57 -15.27 3.28
N PRO A 52 -5.65 -13.96 2.97
CA PRO A 52 -6.89 -13.21 3.11
C PRO A 52 -7.97 -13.78 2.20
N ARG A 53 -9.21 -13.82 2.68
CA ARG A 53 -10.37 -14.33 1.95
C ARG A 53 -11.52 -13.34 2.00
N TYR A 54 -12.28 -13.28 0.91
CA TYR A 54 -13.57 -12.61 0.87
C TYR A 54 -14.58 -13.33 1.77
N ARG A 55 -15.71 -12.67 2.06
CA ARG A 55 -16.78 -13.25 2.90
C ARG A 55 -17.36 -14.56 2.36
N ASN A 56 -17.28 -14.77 1.05
CA ASN A 56 -17.72 -15.99 0.38
C ASN A 56 -16.67 -17.14 0.44
N GLY A 57 -15.51 -16.89 1.05
CA GLY A 57 -14.42 -17.87 1.20
C GLY A 57 -13.37 -17.84 0.10
N ASP A 58 -13.57 -17.06 -0.96
CA ASP A 58 -12.60 -16.98 -2.08
C ASP A 58 -11.33 -16.24 -1.64
N PRO A 59 -10.13 -16.69 -2.07
CA PRO A 59 -8.89 -15.99 -1.77
C PRO A 59 -8.86 -14.61 -2.43
N ILE A 60 -8.30 -13.62 -1.72
CA ILE A 60 -8.04 -12.30 -2.26
C ILE A 60 -6.70 -12.34 -2.98
N GLU A 61 -6.72 -12.31 -4.32
CA GLU A 61 -5.49 -12.27 -5.14
C GLU A 61 -4.86 -10.88 -5.20
N GLY A 62 -5.65 -9.84 -4.91
CA GLY A 62 -5.24 -8.45 -4.90
C GLY A 62 -6.36 -7.52 -5.33
N TRP A 63 -6.07 -6.22 -5.40
CA TRP A 63 -7.00 -5.21 -5.91
C TRP A 63 -6.21 -4.09 -6.60
N LYS A 64 -6.91 -3.34 -7.45
CA LYS A 64 -6.35 -2.14 -8.09
C LYS A 64 -6.94 -0.92 -7.43
N ASP A 65 -6.07 -0.10 -6.87
CA ASP A 65 -6.45 1.25 -6.43
C ASP A 65 -6.45 2.20 -7.65
N ARG A 66 -7.47 3.06 -7.73
CA ARG A 66 -7.61 4.07 -8.81
C ARG A 66 -6.99 5.40 -8.43
N GLY A 67 -6.37 5.51 -7.26
CA GLY A 67 -5.75 6.69 -6.74
C GLY A 67 -6.46 7.21 -5.49
N PRO A 68 -5.93 8.28 -4.88
CA PRO A 68 -6.52 8.86 -3.68
C PRO A 68 -7.98 9.21 -3.92
N TYR A 69 -8.79 9.12 -2.86
CA TYR A 69 -10.18 9.54 -2.89
C TYR A 69 -10.31 10.91 -3.56
N LYS A 70 -11.08 10.96 -4.63
CA LYS A 70 -11.60 12.20 -5.19
C LYS A 70 -13.01 12.34 -4.67
N SER A 71 -13.32 13.48 -4.06
CA SER A 71 -14.69 13.76 -3.63
C SER A 71 -15.61 13.68 -4.83
N ALA A 72 -16.81 13.12 -4.65
CA ALA A 72 -17.83 13.17 -5.69
C ALA A 72 -18.11 14.62 -6.10
N ALA A 73 -18.02 15.58 -5.17
CA ALA A 73 -18.12 17.01 -5.47
C ALA A 73 -17.04 17.49 -6.47
N SER A 74 -15.83 16.93 -6.40
CA SER A 74 -14.75 17.23 -7.35
C SER A 74 -15.05 16.74 -8.77
N ASP A 75 -15.85 15.67 -8.91
CA ASP A 75 -16.33 15.18 -10.21
C ASP A 75 -17.49 16.02 -10.76
N PHE A 76 -18.27 16.67 -9.88
CA PHE A 76 -19.35 17.59 -10.24
C PHE A 76 -18.93 19.07 -10.30
N GLY A 77 -17.66 19.39 -10.01
CA GLY A 77 -17.14 20.77 -9.99
C GLY A 77 -17.74 21.66 -8.90
N LEU A 78 -18.18 21.06 -7.79
CA LEU A 78 -18.77 21.73 -6.61
C LEU A 78 -17.74 21.99 -5.51
#